data_AF-A0A2R8EZW3-F1
#
_entry.id   AF-A0A2R8EZW3-F1
#
_cell.length_a   1.000
_cell.length_b   1.000
_cell.length_c   1.000
_cell.angle_alpha   90.00
_cell.angle_beta   90.00
_cell.angle_gamma   90.00
#
_symmetry.space_group_name_H-M   'P 1'
#
loop_
_entity.id
_entity.type
_entity.pdbx_description
1 polymer ?
#
loop_
_entity_poly.entity_id
_entity_poly.type
_entity_poly.pdbx_seq_one_letter_code
_entity_poly.pdbx_strand_id
1 'polypeptide(L)'
;MTQQLEHYLAKEIFTPDELKQYAAFETELKSNSTPQQKAAFEKNWANLVAEMKSNLDKDPTSTICIAIGKKCMDWINGLYGKKYAHLRTKKFEKGFAEGKGLGEVGLTPEIVSWMDKAMDAYWRDRIFMEF
;
A
#
# COMPACT_ATOMS: atom_id res chain seq x y z
N MET A 1 -18.31 -1.48 6.45
CA MET A 1 -17.78 -1.28 7.82
C MET A 1 -16.29 -0.91 7.83
N THR A 2 -15.57 -0.97 6.70
CA THR A 2 -14.13 -0.67 6.59
C THR A 2 -13.80 0.83 6.60
N GLN A 3 -14.62 1.69 5.97
CA GLN A 3 -14.35 3.14 5.93
C GLN A 3 -14.29 3.81 7.32
N GLN A 4 -15.10 3.37 8.29
CA GLN A 4 -15.08 3.98 9.63
C GLN A 4 -13.77 3.71 10.37
N LEU A 5 -13.19 2.52 10.19
CA LEU A 5 -11.92 2.16 10.79
C LEU A 5 -10.75 2.85 10.06
N GLU A 6 -10.83 3.00 8.73
CA GLU A 6 -9.83 3.76 7.97
C GLU A 6 -9.80 5.24 8.40
N HIS A 7 -10.97 5.83 8.66
CA HIS A 7 -11.08 7.19 9.21
C HIS A 7 -10.59 7.28 10.65
N TYR A 8 -10.70 6.22 11.46
CA TYR A 8 -10.17 6.20 12.83
C TYR A 8 -8.63 6.18 12.80
N LEU A 9 -8.04 5.27 12.03
CA LEU A 9 -6.60 5.20 11.87
C LEU A 9 -6.05 6.52 11.32
N ALA A 10 -6.68 7.08 10.28
CA ALA A 10 -6.29 8.36 9.70
C ALA A 10 -6.26 9.47 10.77
N LYS A 11 -7.25 9.53 11.67
CA LYS A 11 -7.29 10.50 12.78
C LYS A 11 -6.21 10.29 13.83
N GLU A 12 -5.78 9.04 14.03
CA GLU A 12 -4.71 8.71 14.98
C GLU A 12 -3.33 9.10 14.44
N ILE A 13 -3.09 8.90 13.13
CA ILE A 13 -1.75 9.06 12.54
C ILE A 13 -1.51 10.43 11.91
N PHE A 14 -2.55 11.12 11.43
CA PHE A 14 -2.42 12.37 10.69
C PHE A 14 -2.64 13.61 11.56
N THR A 15 -1.90 14.67 11.26
CA THR A 15 -2.17 16.00 11.81
C THR A 15 -3.45 16.58 11.22
N PRO A 16 -4.03 17.65 11.82
CA PRO A 16 -5.22 18.29 11.26
C PRO A 16 -5.09 18.73 9.79
N ASP A 17 -3.90 19.16 9.36
CA ASP A 17 -3.68 19.58 7.98
C ASP A 17 -3.50 18.40 7.03
N GLU A 18 -2.84 17.33 7.48
CA GLU A 18 -2.75 16.07 6.72
C GLU A 18 -4.12 15.41 6.59
N LEU A 19 -5.00 15.52 7.60
CA LEU A 19 -6.38 15.05 7.52
C LEU A 19 -7.18 15.78 6.44
N LYS A 20 -6.99 17.10 6.29
CA LYS A 20 -7.60 17.85 5.17
C LYS A 20 -7.08 17.34 3.83
N GLN A 21 -5.78 17.07 3.72
CA GLN A 21 -5.18 16.52 2.51
C GLN A 21 -5.66 15.10 2.22
N TYR A 22 -5.85 14.27 3.25
CA TYR A 22 -6.39 12.92 3.14
C TYR A 22 -7.86 12.95 2.67
N ALA A 23 -8.67 13.84 3.22
CA ALA A 23 -10.05 14.05 2.75
C ALA A 23 -10.11 14.54 1.29
N ALA A 24 -9.19 15.44 0.90
CA ALA A 24 -9.06 15.87 -0.49
C ALA A 24 -8.64 14.72 -1.40
N PHE A 25 -7.68 13.90 -0.96
CA PHE A 25 -7.26 12.68 -1.66
C PHE A 25 -8.43 11.72 -1.88
N GLU A 26 -9.21 11.41 -0.85
CA GLU A 26 -10.38 10.52 -0.99
C GLU A 26 -11.44 11.08 -1.94
N THR A 27 -11.62 12.41 -1.93
CA THR A 27 -12.56 13.10 -2.82
C THR A 27 -12.10 13.07 -4.26
N GLU A 28 -10.81 13.33 -4.51
CA GLU A 28 -10.20 13.24 -5.84
C GLU A 28 -10.23 11.80 -6.36
N LEU A 29 -9.92 10.80 -5.52
CA LEU A 29 -9.96 9.40 -5.89
C LEU A 29 -11.38 8.97 -6.30
N LYS A 30 -12.41 9.41 -5.57
CA LYS A 30 -13.82 9.14 -5.90
C LYS A 30 -14.28 9.87 -7.17
N SER A 31 -13.81 11.09 -7.39
CA SER A 31 -14.22 11.91 -8.54
C SER A 31 -13.54 11.48 -9.83
N ASN A 32 -12.31 10.98 -9.75
CA ASN A 32 -11.49 10.59 -10.90
C ASN A 32 -11.65 9.11 -11.28
N SER A 33 -12.44 8.33 -10.55
CA SER A 33 -12.61 6.90 -10.78
C SER A 33 -14.07 6.57 -11.08
N THR A 34 -14.33 5.91 -12.21
CA THR A 34 -15.64 5.29 -12.44
C THR A 34 -15.84 4.11 -11.47
N PRO A 35 -17.09 3.69 -11.20
CA PRO A 35 -17.36 2.49 -10.40
C PRO A 35 -16.63 1.25 -10.93
N GLN A 36 -16.48 1.13 -12.25
CA GLN A 36 -15.76 0.02 -12.88
C GLN A 36 -14.25 0.09 -12.62
N GLN A 37 -13.65 1.29 -12.71
CA GLN A 37 -12.24 1.49 -12.39
C GLN A 37 -11.97 1.21 -10.91
N LYS A 38 -12.86 1.64 -10.02
CA LYS A 38 -12.77 1.36 -8.59
C LYS A 38 -12.83 -0.15 -8.30
N ALA A 39 -13.79 -0.86 -8.90
CA ALA A 39 -13.91 -2.31 -8.74
C ALA A 39 -12.68 -3.05 -9.29
N ALA A 40 -12.13 -2.62 -10.43
CA ALA A 40 -10.89 -3.17 -10.98
C ALA A 40 -9.70 -2.91 -10.04
N PHE A 41 -9.66 -1.74 -9.42
CA PHE A 41 -8.62 -1.35 -8.48
C PHE A 41 -8.63 -2.19 -7.20
N GLU A 42 -9.81 -2.36 -6.59
CA GLU A 42 -10.03 -3.23 -5.43
C GLU A 42 -9.72 -4.70 -5.76
N LYS A 43 -10.12 -5.18 -6.95
CA LYS A 43 -9.80 -6.53 -7.41
C LYS A 43 -8.29 -6.72 -7.61
N ASN A 44 -7.59 -5.74 -8.18
CA ASN A 44 -6.13 -5.79 -8.33
C ASN A 44 -5.44 -5.87 -6.98
N TRP A 45 -5.90 -5.11 -5.98
CA TRP A 45 -5.37 -5.20 -4.62
C TRP A 45 -5.62 -6.57 -3.99
N ALA A 46 -6.85 -7.09 -4.07
CA ALA A 46 -7.19 -8.40 -3.52
C ALA A 46 -6.35 -9.52 -4.15
N ASN A 47 -6.14 -9.48 -5.46
CA ASN A 47 -5.27 -10.42 -6.16
C ASN A 47 -3.82 -10.30 -5.68
N LEU A 48 -3.32 -9.08 -5.51
CA LEU A 48 -1.95 -8.86 -5.04
C LEU A 48 -1.75 -9.35 -3.61
N VAL A 49 -2.72 -9.12 -2.71
CA VAL A 49 -2.71 -9.67 -1.35
C VAL A 49 -2.72 -11.20 -1.36
N ALA A 50 -3.48 -11.82 -2.28
CA ALA A 50 -3.45 -13.27 -2.46
C ALA A 50 -2.08 -13.76 -2.96
N GLU A 51 -1.48 -13.07 -3.94
CA GLU A 51 -0.11 -13.35 -4.40
C GLU A 51 0.90 -13.25 -3.24
N MET A 52 0.85 -12.20 -2.43
CA MET A 52 1.72 -12.05 -1.25
C MET A 52 1.55 -13.23 -0.29
N LYS A 53 0.30 -13.57 0.07
CA LYS A 53 -0.02 -14.69 0.97
C LYS A 53 0.51 -16.02 0.47
N SER A 54 0.40 -16.29 -0.83
CA SER A 54 0.87 -17.53 -1.45
C SER A 54 2.39 -17.62 -1.62
N ASN A 55 3.14 -16.56 -1.27
CA ASN A 55 4.61 -16.53 -1.37
C ASN A 55 5.29 -16.14 -0.05
N LEU A 56 4.57 -16.12 1.08
CA LEU A 56 5.12 -15.77 2.40
C LEU A 56 6.29 -16.67 2.83
N ASP A 57 6.27 -17.92 2.40
CA ASP A 57 7.29 -18.94 2.65
C ASP A 57 8.52 -18.81 1.75
N LYS A 58 8.45 -17.97 0.72
CA LYS A 58 9.55 -17.75 -0.21
C LYS A 58 10.45 -16.62 0.25
N ASP A 59 11.72 -16.72 -0.14
CA ASP A 59 12.70 -15.65 0.06
C ASP A 59 12.20 -14.34 -0.58
N PRO A 60 12.00 -13.27 0.20
CA PRO A 60 11.59 -11.95 -0.31
C PRO A 60 12.53 -11.36 -1.35
N THR A 61 13.79 -11.81 -1.41
CA THR A 61 14.80 -11.39 -2.38
C THR A 61 14.82 -12.24 -3.66
N SER A 62 14.00 -13.28 -3.74
CA SER A 62 13.85 -14.07 -4.97
C SER A 62 13.21 -13.25 -6.09
N THR A 63 13.47 -13.62 -7.34
CA THR A 63 12.93 -12.93 -8.53
C THR A 63 11.41 -12.81 -8.52
N ILE A 64 10.70 -13.83 -8.02
CA ILE A 64 9.23 -13.83 -7.91
C ILE A 64 8.79 -12.77 -6.89
N CYS A 65 9.44 -12.73 -5.73
CA CYS A 65 9.10 -11.81 -4.65
C CYS A 65 9.46 -10.37 -4.99
N ILE A 66 10.60 -10.14 -5.65
CA ILE A 66 10.98 -8.83 -6.22
C ILE A 66 9.91 -8.34 -7.21
N ALA A 67 9.42 -9.21 -8.10
CA ALA A 67 8.36 -8.85 -9.04
C ALA A 67 7.05 -8.49 -8.33
N ILE A 68 6.69 -9.19 -7.24
CA ILE A 68 5.54 -8.85 -6.40
C ILE A 68 5.77 -7.49 -5.71
N GLY A 69 6.95 -7.26 -5.15
CA GLY A 69 7.35 -5.98 -4.54
C GLY A 69 7.21 -4.81 -5.51
N LYS A 70 7.64 -5.00 -6.77
CA LYS A 70 7.42 -4.02 -7.85
C LYS A 70 5.93 -3.74 -8.08
N LYS A 71 5.10 -4.77 -8.21
CA LYS A 71 3.65 -4.61 -8.39
C LYS A 71 3.01 -3.84 -7.23
N CYS A 72 3.41 -4.14 -5.99
CA CYS A 72 2.96 -3.39 -4.80
C CYS A 72 3.32 -1.92 -4.90
N MET A 73 4.58 -1.63 -5.21
CA MET A 73 5.05 -0.25 -5.30
C MET A 73 4.35 0.51 -6.44
N ASP A 74 4.21 -0.10 -7.62
CA ASP A 74 3.51 0.52 -8.75
C ASP A 74 2.04 0.82 -8.41
N TRP A 75 1.36 -0.11 -7.73
CA TRP A 75 -0.01 0.06 -7.27
C TRP A 75 -0.13 1.21 -6.26
N ILE A 76 0.75 1.24 -5.24
CA ILE A 76 0.74 2.26 -4.20
C ILE A 76 1.07 3.66 -4.78
N ASN A 77 2.05 3.73 -5.69
CA ASN A 77 2.40 4.96 -6.37
C ASN A 77 1.29 5.45 -7.30
N GLY A 78 0.59 4.53 -7.97
CA GLY A 78 -0.60 4.84 -8.76
C GLY A 78 -1.75 5.37 -7.90
N LEU A 79 -1.93 4.84 -6.69
CA LEU A 79 -2.96 5.26 -5.75
C LEU A 79 -2.75 6.70 -5.28
N TYR A 80 -1.59 6.98 -4.68
CA TYR A 80 -1.34 8.26 -4.03
C TYR A 80 -0.80 9.34 -4.99
N GLY A 81 -0.20 8.91 -6.10
CA GLY A 81 0.58 9.79 -6.97
C GLY A 81 1.72 10.50 -6.23
N LYS A 82 2.38 11.44 -6.92
CA LYS A 82 3.42 12.27 -6.29
C LYS A 82 2.84 13.23 -5.25
N LYS A 83 1.61 13.72 -5.47
CA LYS A 83 0.92 14.71 -4.65
C LYS A 83 0.70 14.23 -3.21
N TYR A 84 0.29 12.98 -3.03
CA TYR A 84 -0.03 12.42 -1.72
C TYR A 84 1.00 11.39 -1.21
N ALA A 85 2.22 11.39 -1.78
CA ALA A 85 3.28 10.46 -1.41
C ALA A 85 3.66 10.53 0.08
N HIS A 86 3.59 11.73 0.69
CA HIS A 86 3.85 11.90 2.12
C HIS A 86 2.77 11.24 2.99
N LEU A 87 1.49 11.31 2.60
CA LEU A 87 0.39 10.63 3.30
C LEU A 87 0.55 9.11 3.26
N ARG A 88 0.95 8.57 2.09
CA ARG A 88 1.31 7.15 1.94
C ARG A 88 2.41 6.74 2.90
N THR A 89 3.56 7.44 2.86
CA THR A 89 4.72 7.11 3.70
C THR A 89 4.33 7.11 5.17
N LYS A 90 3.61 8.14 5.61
CA LYS A 90 3.15 8.23 7.00
C LYS A 90 2.14 7.15 7.38
N LYS A 91 1.19 6.80 6.51
CA LYS A 91 0.24 5.68 6.73
C LYS A 91 0.96 4.34 6.85
N PHE A 92 2.02 4.15 6.08
CA PHE A 92 2.85 2.95 6.19
C PHE A 92 3.62 2.93 7.54
N GLU A 93 4.38 3.98 7.85
CA GLU A 93 5.26 4.03 9.03
C GLU A 93 4.50 4.07 10.36
N LYS A 94 3.42 4.88 10.46
CA LYS A 94 2.65 5.09 11.70
C LYS A 94 1.42 4.21 11.81
N GLY A 95 1.04 3.54 10.73
CA GLY A 95 -0.09 2.61 10.69
C GLY A 95 0.39 1.19 10.54
N PHE A 96 0.71 0.80 9.31
CA PHE A 96 0.93 -0.60 8.95
C PHE A 96 2.17 -1.22 9.62
N ALA A 97 3.28 -0.49 9.70
CA ALA A 97 4.49 -0.94 10.37
C ALA A 97 4.31 -1.12 11.90
N GLU A 98 3.37 -0.37 12.50
CA GLU A 98 2.98 -0.51 13.92
C GLU A 98 1.87 -1.58 14.12
N GLY A 99 1.46 -2.29 13.07
CA GLY A 99 0.42 -3.32 13.15
C GLY A 99 -1.02 -2.79 13.12
N LYS A 100 -1.23 -1.50 12.88
CA LYS A 100 -2.54 -0.84 12.93
C LYS A 100 -3.25 -0.85 11.58
N GLY A 101 -4.57 -1.02 11.58
CA GLY A 101 -5.43 -1.00 10.39
C GLY A 101 -5.16 -2.08 9.34
N LEU A 102 -4.37 -3.10 9.67
CA LEU A 102 -3.98 -4.16 8.73
C LEU A 102 -5.17 -5.01 8.26
N GLY A 103 -6.07 -5.34 9.19
CA GLY A 103 -7.24 -6.18 8.90
C GLY A 103 -8.20 -5.56 7.88
N GLU A 104 -8.27 -4.24 7.80
CA GLU A 104 -9.15 -3.52 6.88
C GLU A 104 -8.71 -3.65 5.43
N VAL A 105 -7.40 -3.78 5.22
CA VAL A 105 -6.78 -3.92 3.90
C VAL A 105 -6.38 -5.37 3.60
N GLY A 106 -6.79 -6.32 4.45
CA GLY A 106 -6.53 -7.75 4.28
C GLY A 106 -5.10 -8.19 4.57
N LEU A 107 -4.32 -7.34 5.24
CA LEU A 107 -2.94 -7.56 5.61
C LEU A 107 -2.81 -8.13 7.03
N THR A 108 -1.68 -8.77 7.29
CA THR A 108 -1.22 -9.21 8.62
C THR A 108 0.18 -8.61 8.86
N PRO A 109 0.67 -8.54 10.11
CA PRO A 109 2.03 -8.06 10.39
C PRO A 109 3.10 -8.83 9.61
N GLU A 110 2.89 -10.14 9.43
CA GLU A 110 3.75 -11.02 8.63
C GLU A 110 3.77 -10.60 7.15
N ILE A 111 2.60 -10.37 6.54
CA ILE A 111 2.52 -9.89 5.16
C ILE A 111 3.21 -8.54 5.01
N VAL A 112 3.03 -7.63 5.97
CA VAL A 112 3.68 -6.31 5.94
C VAL A 112 5.20 -6.44 6.00
N SER A 113 5.74 -7.25 6.93
CA SER A 113 7.18 -7.46 7.04
C SER A 113 7.78 -8.12 5.80
N TRP A 114 7.08 -9.10 5.21
CA TRP A 114 7.49 -9.73 3.97
C TRP A 114 7.45 -8.76 2.79
N MET A 115 6.37 -7.97 2.68
CA MET A 115 6.18 -7.00 1.59
C MET A 115 7.23 -5.89 1.65
N ASP A 116 7.56 -5.39 2.84
CA ASP A 116 8.61 -4.39 3.05
C ASP A 116 9.96 -4.88 2.51
N LYS A 117 10.35 -6.12 2.86
CA LYS A 117 11.58 -6.76 2.35
C LYS A 117 11.55 -6.97 0.84
N ALA A 118 10.41 -7.38 0.27
CA ALA A 118 10.27 -7.60 -1.16
C ALA A 118 10.35 -6.28 -1.96
N MET A 119 9.76 -5.20 -1.45
CA MET A 119 9.87 -3.87 -2.04
C MET A 119 11.29 -3.31 -1.92
N ASP A 120 11.94 -3.48 -0.77
CA ASP A 120 13.34 -3.09 -0.57
C ASP A 120 14.28 -3.87 -1.50
N ALA A 121 14.08 -5.18 -1.65
CA ALA A 121 14.81 -6.00 -2.61
C ALA A 121 14.62 -5.50 -4.05
N TYR A 122 13.39 -5.16 -4.45
CA TYR A 122 13.12 -4.53 -5.74
C TYR A 122 13.86 -3.19 -5.91
N TRP A 123 13.88 -2.33 -4.89
CA TRP A 123 14.62 -1.07 -4.96
C TRP A 123 16.11 -1.28 -5.15
N ARG A 124 16.70 -2.22 -4.39
CA ARG A 124 18.11 -2.55 -4.53
C ARG A 124 18.40 -3.11 -5.92
N ASP A 125 17.61 -4.08 -6.38
CA ASP A 125 17.74 -4.68 -7.71
C ASP A 125 17.71 -3.61 -8.80
N ARG A 126 16.76 -2.67 -8.72
CA ARG A 126 16.66 -1.56 -9.66
C ARG A 126 17.87 -0.61 -9.63
N ILE A 127 18.41 -0.30 -8.45
CA ILE A 127 19.58 0.58 -8.32
C ILE A 127 20.86 -0.13 -8.80
N PHE A 128 20.99 -1.44 -8.55
CA PHE A 128 22.18 -2.21 -8.93
C PHE A 128 22.17 -2.66 -10.41
N MET A 129 21.01 -2.65 -11.09
CA MET A 129 20.91 -2.90 -12.54
C MET A 129 21.19 -1.67 -13.42
N GLU A 130 21.49 -0.50 -12.84
CA GLU A 130 21.83 0.73 -13.58
C GLU A 130 23.35 0.94 -13.81
N PHE A 131 24.19 -0.08 -13.59
CA PHE A 131 25.63 -0.10 -13.88
C PHE A 131 26.02 -1.29 -14.77
#